data_AF-A0A9P1GNU5-F1
#
_entry.id   AF-A0A9P1GNU5-F1
#
_cell.length_a   1.000
_cell.length_b   1.000
_cell.length_c   1.000
_cell.angle_alpha   90.00
_cell.angle_beta   90.00
_cell.angle_gamma   90.00
#
_symmetry.space_group_name_H-M   'P 1'
#
loop_
_entity.id
_entity.type
_entity.pdbx_description
1 polymer ?
#
loop_
_entity_poly.entity_id
_entity_poly.type
_entity_poly.pdbx_seq_one_letter_code
_entity_poly.pdbx_strand_id
1 'polypeptide(L)'
;MVLKHAVQVVETLFESFAPMIFKFGFSRDPKIRWENRRYGYLHERDRWERMVVLYLSPEPWSPAMLEAALIDRYDGQPGCRNIRKGGDSVGHDTSAAYVTYMVYRSFKHKPA
;
A
#
# COMPACT_ATOMS: atom_id res chain seq x y z
N MET A 1 -5.16 -2.18 -18.19
CA MET A 1 -3.97 -2.80 -17.56
C MET A 1 -3.98 -2.50 -16.07
N VAL A 2 -3.47 -3.44 -15.25
CA VAL A 2 -3.50 -3.36 -13.77
C VAL A 2 -2.88 -2.07 -13.24
N LEU A 3 -1.70 -1.67 -13.75
CA LEU A 3 -1.04 -0.43 -13.33
C LEU A 3 -1.91 0.81 -13.55
N LYS A 4 -2.54 0.93 -14.72
CA LYS A 4 -3.42 2.08 -15.03
C LYS A 4 -4.58 2.16 -14.04
N HIS A 5 -5.21 1.03 -13.73
CA HIS A 5 -6.31 0.98 -12.77
C HIS A 5 -5.82 1.32 -11.35
N ALA A 6 -4.71 0.74 -10.89
CA ALA A 6 -4.14 1.05 -9.58
C ALA A 6 -3.84 2.55 -9.43
N VAL A 7 -3.24 3.18 -10.45
CA VAL A 7 -3.02 4.63 -10.48
C VAL A 7 -4.34 5.39 -10.38
N GLN A 8 -5.36 5.03 -11.16
CA GLN A 8 -6.67 5.69 -11.08
C GLN A 8 -7.28 5.61 -9.67
N VAL A 9 -7.19 4.46 -9.00
CA VAL A 9 -7.67 4.31 -7.61
C VAL A 9 -6.87 5.22 -6.67
N VAL A 10 -5.54 5.26 -6.81
CA VAL A 10 -4.67 6.12 -5.99
C VAL A 10 -5.02 7.59 -6.16
N GLU A 11 -5.20 8.07 -7.40
CA GLU A 11 -5.57 9.46 -7.67
C GLU A 11 -6.95 9.79 -7.06
N THR A 12 -7.95 8.91 -7.19
CA THR A 12 -9.26 9.10 -6.54
C THR A 12 -9.15 9.17 -5.01
N LEU A 13 -8.26 8.39 -4.40
CA LEU A 13 -7.98 8.48 -2.97
C LEU A 13 -7.34 9.82 -2.59
N PHE A 14 -6.41 10.33 -3.41
CA PHE A 14 -5.83 11.65 -3.18
C PHE A 14 -6.86 12.76 -3.28
N GLU A 15 -7.69 12.78 -4.31
CA GLU A 15 -8.79 13.76 -4.46
C GLU A 15 -9.75 13.74 -3.26
N SER A 16 -10.03 12.53 -2.75
CA SER A 16 -10.99 12.35 -1.67
C SER A 16 -10.42 12.69 -0.29
N PHE A 17 -9.17 12.32 -0.02
CA PHE A 17 -8.60 12.25 1.32
C PHE A 17 -7.36 13.11 1.56
N ALA A 18 -6.81 13.79 0.53
CA ALA A 18 -5.73 14.75 0.75
C ALA A 18 -6.20 15.92 1.63
N PRO A 19 -5.30 16.53 2.44
CA PRO A 19 -3.90 16.13 2.65
C PRO A 19 -3.79 14.83 3.46
N MET A 20 -2.80 13.99 3.14
CA MET A 20 -2.62 12.66 3.76
C MET A 20 -1.16 12.19 3.77
N ILE A 21 -0.85 11.20 4.59
CA ILE A 21 0.34 10.36 4.43
C ILE A 21 -0.07 9.01 3.84
N PHE A 22 0.83 8.37 3.08
CA PHE A 22 0.59 7.07 2.48
C PHE A 22 1.86 6.23 2.29
N LYS A 23 1.66 4.91 2.16
CA LYS A 23 2.69 3.93 1.73
C LYS A 23 2.06 2.90 0.79
N PHE A 24 2.82 2.46 -0.20
CA PHE A 24 2.53 1.23 -0.93
C PHE A 24 3.23 0.05 -0.28
N GLY A 25 2.60 -1.11 -0.35
CA GLY A 25 3.19 -2.33 0.17
C GLY A 25 2.69 -3.59 -0.50
N PHE A 26 3.48 -4.63 -0.33
CA PHE A 26 3.21 -6.00 -0.74
C PHE A 26 2.97 -6.88 0.50
N SER A 27 2.08 -7.88 0.40
CA SER A 27 1.91 -8.90 1.43
C SER A 27 1.28 -10.18 0.87
N ARG A 28 1.47 -11.29 1.58
CA ARG A 28 0.75 -12.55 1.41
C ARG A 28 -0.63 -12.53 2.08
N ASP A 29 -0.76 -11.70 3.12
CA ASP A 29 -1.97 -11.56 3.90
C ASP A 29 -2.10 -10.09 4.35
N PRO A 30 -3.07 -9.32 3.81
CA PRO A 30 -3.27 -7.93 4.19
C PRO A 30 -3.73 -7.78 5.65
N LYS A 31 -4.49 -8.74 6.18
CA LYS A 31 -4.97 -8.71 7.57
C LYS A 31 -3.82 -8.87 8.53
N ILE A 32 -2.96 -9.88 8.34
CA ILE A 32 -1.76 -10.04 9.16
C ILE A 32 -0.87 -8.81 9.03
N ARG A 33 -0.70 -8.27 7.81
CA ARG A 33 0.11 -7.07 7.59
C ARG A 33 -0.44 -5.83 8.31
N TRP A 34 -1.75 -5.75 8.48
CA TRP A 34 -2.43 -4.70 9.24
C TRP A 34 -2.29 -4.89 10.76
N GLU A 35 -2.59 -6.09 11.25
CA GLU A 35 -2.79 -6.38 12.69
C GLU A 35 -1.53 -6.87 13.43
N ASN A 36 -0.45 -7.20 12.72
CA ASN A 36 0.75 -7.76 13.36
C ASN A 36 1.24 -6.88 14.52
N ARG A 37 1.36 -7.44 15.72
CA ARG A 37 1.71 -6.68 16.93
C ARG A 37 3.05 -5.95 16.87
N ARG A 38 4.02 -6.49 16.11
CA ARG A 38 5.39 -5.98 16.09
C ARG A 38 5.63 -5.01 14.93
N TYR A 39 5.04 -5.29 13.78
CA TYR A 39 5.32 -4.55 12.53
C TYR A 39 4.06 -4.14 11.75
N GLY A 40 2.88 -4.39 12.30
CA GLY A 40 1.60 -4.09 11.67
C GLY A 40 1.26 -2.61 11.68
N TYR A 41 0.53 -2.18 10.67
CA TYR A 41 0.15 -0.78 10.50
C TYR A 41 -0.73 -0.24 11.64
N LEU A 42 -1.51 -1.11 12.30
CA LEU A 42 -2.36 -0.74 13.43
C LEU A 42 -1.56 -0.16 14.62
N HIS A 43 -0.30 -0.60 14.79
CA HIS A 43 0.54 -0.24 15.93
C HIS A 43 1.73 0.66 15.53
N GLU A 44 1.83 1.04 14.25
CA GLU A 44 2.90 1.89 13.77
C GLU A 44 2.71 3.35 14.23
N ARG A 45 3.83 4.06 14.43
CA ARG A 45 3.84 5.45 14.94
C ARG A 45 3.06 6.43 14.07
N ASP A 46 2.97 6.17 12.77
CA ASP A 46 2.25 7.00 11.79
C ASP A 46 0.72 7.00 12.01
N ARG A 47 0.20 6.03 12.78
CA ARG A 47 -1.23 5.82 13.09
C ARG A 47 -2.09 5.69 11.84
N TRP A 48 -1.75 4.73 10.98
CA TRP A 48 -2.48 4.46 9.74
C TRP A 48 -3.97 4.19 10.01
N GLU A 49 -4.83 4.68 9.12
CA GLU A 49 -6.28 4.60 9.30
C GLU A 49 -6.93 3.56 8.39
N ARG A 50 -6.43 3.42 7.16
CA ARG A 50 -7.02 2.56 6.14
C ARG A 50 -5.95 1.85 5.32
N MET A 51 -6.29 0.65 4.87
CA MET A 51 -5.56 -0.12 3.86
C MET A 51 -6.52 -0.45 2.72
N VAL A 52 -6.11 -0.14 1.50
CA VAL A 52 -6.85 -0.43 0.27
C VAL A 52 -6.04 -1.41 -0.55
N VAL A 53 -6.59 -2.60 -0.79
CA VAL A 53 -6.00 -3.58 -1.70
C VAL A 53 -6.23 -3.09 -3.13
N LEU A 54 -5.14 -2.89 -3.86
CA LEU A 54 -5.16 -2.41 -5.24
C LEU A 54 -5.16 -3.56 -6.24
N TYR A 55 -4.53 -4.68 -5.87
CA TYR A 55 -4.40 -5.84 -6.74
C TYR A 55 -4.18 -7.13 -5.93
N LEU A 56 -4.70 -8.24 -6.45
CA LEU A 56 -4.62 -9.59 -5.89
C LEU A 56 -4.18 -10.55 -7.00
N SER A 57 -3.22 -11.42 -6.72
CA SER A 57 -2.72 -12.44 -7.65
C SER A 57 -2.40 -13.75 -6.91
N PRO A 58 -2.52 -14.93 -7.55
CA PRO A 58 -2.03 -16.19 -6.99
C PRO A 58 -0.49 -16.30 -7.02
N GLU A 59 0.21 -15.40 -7.71
CA GLU A 59 1.66 -15.40 -7.83
C GLU A 59 2.27 -14.07 -7.33
N PRO A 60 3.54 -14.07 -6.85
CA PRO A 60 4.12 -12.93 -6.15
C PRO A 60 4.68 -11.83 -7.05
N TRP A 61 5.02 -12.15 -8.30
CA TRP A 61 5.78 -11.30 -9.20
C TRP A 61 4.97 -10.10 -9.69
N SER A 62 3.74 -10.29 -10.17
CA SER A 62 2.97 -9.15 -10.67
C SER A 62 2.55 -8.16 -9.57
N PRO A 63 2.15 -8.58 -8.34
CA PRO A 63 1.91 -7.62 -7.26
C PRO A 63 3.19 -6.95 -6.76
N ALA A 64 4.32 -7.65 -6.73
CA ALA A 64 5.61 -7.04 -6.38
C ALA A 64 6.07 -6.02 -7.43
N MET A 65 5.94 -6.34 -8.72
CA MET A 65 6.22 -5.39 -9.81
C MET A 65 5.30 -4.18 -9.75
N LEU A 66 4.02 -4.38 -9.42
CA LEU A 66 3.08 -3.27 -9.24
C LEU A 66 3.45 -2.40 -8.04
N GLU A 67 3.83 -3.00 -6.90
CA GLU A 67 4.34 -2.27 -5.73
C GLU A 67 5.52 -1.39 -6.15
N ALA A 68 6.54 -1.97 -6.78
CA ALA A 68 7.74 -1.25 -7.21
C ALA A 68 7.41 -0.11 -8.18
N ALA A 69 6.53 -0.34 -9.16
CA ALA A 69 6.11 0.68 -10.11
C ALA A 69 5.35 1.85 -9.46
N LEU A 70 4.51 1.56 -8.45
CA LEU A 70 3.81 2.59 -7.69
C LEU A 70 4.77 3.37 -6.78
N ILE A 71 5.70 2.69 -6.12
CA ILE A 71 6.73 3.37 -5.30
C ILE A 71 7.55 4.30 -6.17
N ASP A 72 8.06 3.82 -7.31
CA ASP A 72 8.86 4.63 -8.24
C ASP A 72 8.09 5.85 -8.75
N ARG A 73 6.80 5.67 -9.09
CA ARG A 73 5.93 6.76 -9.58
C ARG A 73 5.68 7.85 -8.53
N TYR A 74 5.51 7.49 -7.27
CA TYR A 74 5.11 8.41 -6.20
C TYR A 74 6.25 8.73 -5.22
N ASP A 75 7.48 8.31 -5.52
CA ASP A 75 8.65 8.65 -4.72
C ASP A 75 8.85 10.17 -4.67
N GLY A 76 9.24 10.68 -3.49
CA GLY A 76 9.40 12.11 -3.25
C GLY A 76 8.10 12.94 -3.19
N GLN A 77 6.93 12.36 -3.46
CA GLN A 77 5.66 13.10 -3.34
C GLN A 77 5.34 13.47 -1.87
N PRO A 78 4.71 14.62 -1.61
CA PRO A 78 4.28 15.00 -0.27
C PRO A 78 3.42 13.91 0.39
N GLY A 79 3.83 13.49 1.58
CA GLY A 79 3.12 12.47 2.35
C GLY A 79 3.47 11.02 1.98
N CYS A 80 4.21 10.77 0.90
CA CYS A 80 4.76 9.45 0.61
C CYS A 80 5.76 9.06 1.71
N ARG A 81 5.61 7.87 2.29
CA ARG A 81 6.46 7.36 3.36
C ARG A 81 7.21 6.08 2.98
N ASN A 82 7.18 5.68 1.70
CA ASN A 82 8.04 4.60 1.23
C ASN A 82 9.51 5.03 1.35
N ILE A 83 10.34 4.20 1.99
CA ILE A 83 11.79 4.47 2.15
C ILE A 83 12.62 3.57 1.22
N ARG A 84 12.09 2.39 0.90
CA ARG A 84 12.74 1.41 0.01
C ARG A 84 11.93 1.26 -1.27
N LYS A 85 12.61 0.82 -2.34
CA LYS A 85 12.05 0.68 -3.69
C LYS A 85 11.08 -0.50 -3.88
N GLY A 86 10.86 -1.32 -2.84
CA GLY A 86 9.99 -2.51 -2.90
C GLY A 86 10.73 -3.78 -3.34
N GLY A 87 10.05 -4.93 -3.32
CA GLY A 87 10.59 -6.22 -3.80
C GLY A 87 11.43 -7.04 -2.80
N ASP A 88 11.88 -6.47 -1.68
CA ASP A 88 12.73 -7.15 -0.68
C ASP A 88 12.07 -8.38 0.01
N SER A 89 10.75 -8.52 -0.07
CA SER A 89 9.97 -9.54 0.66
C SER A 89 9.40 -10.65 -0.22
N VAL A 90 9.84 -10.74 -1.49
CA VAL A 90 9.42 -11.81 -2.40
C VAL A 90 10.13 -13.11 -2.03
N GLY A 91 9.51 -13.91 -1.16
CA GLY A 91 9.98 -15.25 -0.81
C GLY A 91 9.37 -16.35 -1.70
N HIS A 92 10.06 -17.49 -1.80
CA HIS A 92 9.71 -18.67 -2.62
C HIS A 92 8.62 -19.59 -2.02
N ASP A 93 7.81 -19.13 -1.05
CA ASP A 93 6.73 -19.96 -0.53
C ASP A 93 5.47 -19.83 -1.39
N THR A 94 4.72 -20.90 -1.50
CA THR A 94 3.37 -20.89 -2.08
C THR A 94 2.38 -20.27 -1.09
N SER A 95 2.13 -18.96 -1.20
CA SER A 95 0.96 -18.32 -0.58
C SER A 95 -0.27 -18.56 -1.45
N ALA A 96 -1.45 -18.69 -0.84
CA ALA A 96 -2.72 -18.79 -1.57
C ALA A 96 -3.04 -17.52 -2.37
N ALA A 97 -2.54 -16.37 -1.93
CA ALA A 97 -2.61 -15.11 -2.67
C ALA A 97 -1.53 -14.11 -2.24
N TYR A 98 -1.32 -13.13 -3.11
CA TYR A 98 -0.41 -12.01 -2.97
C TYR A 98 -1.14 -10.72 -3.29
N VAL A 99 -0.93 -9.69 -2.48
CA VAL A 99 -1.60 -8.39 -2.61
C VAL A 99 -0.62 -7.25 -2.75
N THR A 100 -0.95 -6.29 -3.62
CA THR A 100 -0.44 -4.92 -3.56
C THR A 100 -1.51 -4.06 -2.91
N TYR A 101 -1.12 -3.22 -1.96
CA TYR A 101 -2.03 -2.31 -1.27
C TYR A 101 -1.41 -0.92 -1.10
N MET A 102 -2.28 0.04 -0.86
CA MET A 102 -1.94 1.36 -0.33
C MET A 102 -2.47 1.47 1.09
N VAL A 103 -1.65 1.94 2.02
CA VAL A 103 -2.10 2.34 3.36
C VAL A 103 -2.04 3.84 3.45
N TYR A 104 -2.98 4.44 4.17
CA TYR A 104 -2.98 5.88 4.36
C TYR A 104 -3.62 6.33 5.67
N ARG A 105 -3.30 7.57 6.02
CA ARG A 105 -3.97 8.36 7.05
C ARG A 105 -4.30 9.72 6.48
N SER A 106 -5.57 10.11 6.55
CA SER A 106 -6.03 11.41 6.06
C SER A 106 -5.94 12.46 7.18
N PHE A 107 -5.64 13.69 6.80
CA PHE A 107 -5.72 14.86 7.68
C PHE A 107 -6.85 15.82 7.27
N LYS A 108 -7.66 15.42 6.28
CA LYS A 108 -8.91 16.10 5.96
C LYS A 108 -9.82 15.98 7.18
N HIS A 109 -10.29 17.11 7.68
CA HIS A 109 -11.19 17.12 8.84
C HIS A 109 -12.43 16.29 8.53
N LYS A 110 -12.80 15.39 9.44
CA LYS A 110 -14.12 14.75 9.36
C LYS A 110 -15.15 15.87 9.59
N PRO A 111 -16.21 15.99 8.76
CA PRO A 111 -17.33 16.83 9.15
C PRO A 111 -17.81 16.37 10.53
N ALA A 112 -18.04 17.35 11.41
CA ALA A 112 -18.51 17.14 12.78
C ALA A 112 -19.84 16.39 12.81
#